data_AF-A0A7C5G2P5-F1
#
_entry.id   AF-A0A7C5G2P5-F1
#
_cell.length_a   1.000
_cell.length_b   1.000
_cell.length_c   1.000
_cell.angle_alpha   90.00
_cell.angle_beta   90.00
_cell.angle_gamma   90.00
#
_symmetry.space_group_name_H-M   'P 1'
#
loop_
_entity.id
_entity.type
_entity.pdbx_description
1 polymer ?
#
loop_
_entity_poly.entity_id
_entity_poly.type
_entity_poly.pdbx_seq_one_letter_code
_entity_poly.pdbx_strand_id
1 'polypeptide(L)' 'MTYARGEEIEVIIARDGLADDSGIAYLPDETMVVVVGGAGRAGQSVHARIVGLERTPVGASLVANVES' A
#
# COMPACT_ATOMS: atom_id res chain seq x y z
N MET A 1 -0.31 -0.47 -16.99
CA MET A 1 -0.77 -0.38 -15.59
C MET A 1 -1.08 -1.79 -15.16
N THR A 2 -0.14 -2.42 -14.46
CA THR A 2 -0.02 -3.89 -14.34
C THR A 2 -0.20 -4.32 -12.89
N TYR A 3 -1.14 -3.69 -12.17
CA TYR A 3 -1.47 -4.06 -10.81
C TYR A 3 -2.96 -4.34 -10.72
N ALA A 4 -3.30 -5.57 -10.36
CA ALA A 4 -4.67 -6.06 -10.34
C ALA A 4 -5.16 -6.31 -8.91
N ARG A 5 -6.48 -6.20 -8.71
CA ARG A 5 -7.09 -6.63 -7.45
C ARG A 5 -6.84 -8.13 -7.24
N GLY A 6 -6.42 -8.49 -6.04
CA GLY A 6 -6.06 -9.86 -5.66
C GLY A 6 -4.59 -10.19 -5.88
N GLU A 7 -3.83 -9.35 -6.59
CA GLU A 7 -2.40 -9.50 -6.74
C GLU A 7 -1.68 -9.27 -5.42
N GLU A 8 -0.66 -10.08 -5.17
CA GLU A 8 0.20 -9.96 -4.00
C GLU A 8 1.45 -9.18 -4.35
N ILE A 9 1.84 -8.27 -3.46
CA ILE A 9 2.97 -7.38 -3.59
C ILE A 9 3.81 -7.45 -2.32
N GLU A 10 5.12 -7.29 -2.49
CA GLU A 10 6.05 -7.05 -1.39
C GLU A 10 6.51 -5.59 -1.46
N VAL A 11 6.32 -4.86 -0.37
CA VAL A 11 6.65 -3.43 -0.32
C VAL A 11 7.31 -3.07 1.01
N ILE A 12 8.21 -2.09 0.96
CA ILE A 12 8.77 -1.49 2.18
C ILE A 12 7.85 -0.35 2.61
N ILE A 13 7.38 -0.39 3.86
CA ILE A 13 6.59 0.71 4.42
C ILE A 13 7.52 1.92 4.60
N ALA A 14 7.25 2.99 3.87
CA ALA A 14 8.05 4.21 3.93
C ALA A 14 7.74 5.04 5.19
N ARG A 15 6.47 5.09 5.58
CA ARG A 15 5.98 5.82 6.76
C ARG A 15 4.58 5.35 7.16
N ASP A 16 4.14 5.74 8.35
CA ASP A 16 2.75 5.58 8.75
C ASP A 16 1.83 6.44 7.88
N GLY A 17 0.63 5.91 7.61
CA GLY A 17 -0.43 6.63 6.91
C GLY A 17 -1.23 7.51 7.83
N LEU A 18 -2.12 8.31 7.24
CA LEU A 18 -2.96 9.26 7.98
C LEU A 18 -4.18 8.59 8.63
N ALA A 19 -4.63 7.45 8.10
CA ALA A 19 -5.71 6.67 8.68
C ALA A 19 -5.18 5.70 9.73
N ASP A 20 -5.98 5.44 10.77
CA ASP A 20 -5.65 4.44 11.79
C ASP A 20 -5.34 3.09 11.13
N ASP A 21 -4.25 2.46 11.58
CA ASP A 21 -3.76 1.17 11.08
C ASP A 21 -3.21 1.16 9.63
N SER A 22 -2.97 2.31 9.01
CA SER A 22 -2.40 2.37 7.66
C SER A 22 -0.90 2.68 7.63
N GLY A 23 -0.20 2.15 6.63
CA GLY A 23 1.14 2.53 6.20
C GLY A 23 1.14 3.02 4.76
N ILE A 24 2.12 3.83 4.38
CA ILE A 24 2.35 4.27 3.01
C ILE A 24 3.59 3.59 2.47
N ALA A 25 3.46 2.99 1.29
CA ALA A 25 4.57 2.42 0.53
C ALA A 25 4.53 2.90 -0.92
N TYR A 26 5.60 2.59 -1.65
CA TYR A 26 5.72 2.90 -3.07
C TYR A 26 6.19 1.65 -3.81
N LEU A 27 5.60 1.40 -4.97
CA LEU A 27 6.08 0.40 -5.92
C LEU A 27 7.29 0.94 -6.69
N PRO A 28 8.05 0.09 -7.40
CA PRO A 28 9.24 0.52 -8.15
C PRO A 28 8.96 1.58 -9.23
N ASP A 29 7.72 1.65 -9.71
CA ASP A 29 7.26 2.67 -10.68
C ASP A 29 6.71 3.94 -10.00
N GLU A 30 7.01 4.12 -8.72
CA GLU A 30 6.57 5.23 -7.86
C GLU A 30 5.05 5.26 -7.58
N THR A 31 4.30 4.23 -7.97
CA THR A 31 2.89 4.11 -7.60
C THR A 31 2.74 4.04 -6.08
N MET A 32 1.97 4.99 -5.52
CA MET A 32 1.67 5.03 -4.09
C MET A 32 0.72 3.90 -3.70
N VAL A 33 1.04 3.20 -2.61
CA VAL A 33 0.23 2.13 -2.03
C VAL A 33 -0.11 2.49 -0.59
N VAL A 34 -1.40 2.51 -0.28
CA VAL A 34 -1.91 2.56 1.09
C VAL A 34 -2.05 1.12 1.57
N VAL A 35 -1.28 0.76 2.61
CA VAL A 35 -1.22 -0.60 3.17
C VAL A 35 -1.96 -0.63 4.50
N VAL A 36 -3.14 -1.25 4.53
CA VAL A 36 -3.92 -1.50 5.76
C VAL A 36 -3.26 -2.61 6.56
N GLY A 37 -3.06 -2.39 7.87
CA GLY A 37 -2.21 -3.20 8.75
C GLY A 37 -0.73 -2.80 8.73
N GLY A 38 -0.40 -1.72 8.01
CA GLY A 38 0.96 -1.23 7.81
C GLY A 38 1.48 -0.27 8.88
N ALA A 39 0.63 0.21 9.80
CA ALA A 39 1.03 1.16 10.83
C ALA A 39 2.10 0.56 11.78
N GLY A 40 3.08 1.39 12.16
CA GLY A 40 4.18 0.99 13.03
C GLY A 40 5.21 0.07 12.36
N ARG A 41 5.07 -0.21 11.06
CA ARG A 41 5.97 -1.08 10.28
C ARG A 41 6.94 -0.30 9.40
N ALA A 42 7.11 1.00 9.62
CA ALA A 42 8.04 1.83 8.84
C ALA A 42 9.45 1.21 8.78
N GLY A 43 10.01 1.14 7.57
CA GLY A 43 11.29 0.50 7.27
C GLY A 43 11.24 -1.03 7.12
N GLN A 44 10.10 -1.68 7.38
CA GLN A 44 9.95 -3.13 7.25
C GLN A 44 9.39 -3.52 5.88
N SER A 45 9.85 -4.67 5.37
CA SER A 45 9.22 -5.32 4.21
C SER A 45 7.94 -6.02 4.65
N VAL A 46 6.87 -5.83 3.89
CA VAL A 46 5.54 -6.33 4.18
C VAL A 46 4.95 -6.98 2.93
N HIS A 47 4.44 -8.20 3.09
CA HIS A 47 3.64 -8.89 2.09
C HIS A 47 2.20 -8.40 2.19
N ALA A 48 1.63 -7.93 1.08
CA ALA A 48 0.30 -7.36 1.05
C ALA A 48 -0.47 -7.77 -0.21
N ARG A 49 -1.80 -7.84 -0.12
CA ARG A 49 -2.68 -8.12 -1.25
C ARG A 49 -3.43 -6.88 -1.68
N ILE A 50 -3.36 -6.53 -2.96
CA ILE A 50 -4.07 -5.40 -3.54
C ILE A 50 -5.58 -5.64 -3.46
N VAL A 51 -6.30 -4.73 -2.82
CA VAL A 51 -7.76 -4.77 -2.71
C VAL A 51 -8.44 -3.83 -3.71
N GLY A 52 -7.73 -2.81 -4.20
CA GLY A 52 -8.29 -1.92 -5.21
C GLY A 52 -7.48 -0.68 -5.45
N LEU A 53 -8.12 0.26 -6.15
CA LEU A 53 -7.59 1.58 -6.45
C LEU A 53 -8.52 2.62 -5.85
N GLU A 54 -7.96 3.53 -5.06
CA GLU A 54 -8.65 4.72 -4.60
C GLU A 54 -8.29 5.90 -5.51
N ARG A 55 -9.29 6.67 -5.94
CA ARG A 55 -9.10 7.87 -6.76
C ARG A 55 -9.64 9.08 -6.02
N THR A 56 -8.82 10.11 -5.95
CA THR A 56 -9.18 11.43 -5.44
C THR A 56 -8.93 12.48 -6.52
N PRO A 57 -9.43 13.72 -6.37
CA PRO A 57 -9.13 14.79 -7.32
C PRO A 57 -7.63 15.09 -7.47
N VAL A 58 -6.81 14.75 -6.47
CA VAL A 58 -5.37 15.04 -6.46
C VAL A 58 -4.51 13.86 -6.94
N GLY A 59 -5.09 12.67 -7.15
CA GLY A 59 -4.34 11.51 -7.61
C GLY A 59 -5.04 10.17 -7.37
N ALA A 60 -4.36 9.08 -7.74
CA ALA A 60 -4.81 7.72 -7.52
C ALA A 60 -3.77 6.93 -6.70
N SER A 61 -4.26 6.07 -5.82
CA SER A 61 -3.43 5.23 -4.95
C SER A 61 -3.94 3.81 -5.00
N LEU A 62 -3.05 2.83 -4.99
CA LEU A 62 -3.44 1.46 -4.73
C LEU A 62 -3.73 1.29 -3.24
N VAL A 63 -4.67 0.40 -2.93
CA VAL A 63 -4.96 -0.01 -1.55
C VAL A 63 -4.66 -1.50 -1.46
N ALA A 64 -3.93 -1.90 -0.43
CA ALA A 64 -3.57 -3.28 -0.15
C ALA A 64 -3.71 -3.60 1.34
N ASN A 65 -3.97 -4.86 1.67
CA ASN A 65 -4.03 -5.34 3.05
C ASN A 65 -2.79 -6.19 3.33
N VAL A 66 -2.19 -6.04 4.51
CA VAL A 66 -1.15 -6.98 4.97
C VAL A 66 -1.71 -8.40 4.98
N GLU A 67 -0.97 -9.33 4.38
CA GLU A 67 -1.22 -10.76 4.52
C GLU A 67 -0.38 -11.27 5.70
N SER A 68 -1.02 -12.00 6.61
CA SER A 68 -0.42 -12.54 7.85
C SER A 68 -0.04 -14.01 7.72
#